data_AF-A0A1G9MUR6-F1
#
_entry.id   AF-A0A1G9MUR6-F1
#
_cell.length_a   1.000
_cell.length_b   1.000
_cell.length_c   1.000
_cell.angle_alpha   90.00
_cell.angle_beta   90.00
_cell.angle_gamma   90.00
#
_symmetry.space_group_name_H-M   'P 1'
#
loop_
_entity.id
_entity.type
_entity.pdbx_description
1 polymer ?
#
loop_
_entity_poly.entity_id
_entity_poly.type
_entity_poly.pdbx_seq_one_letter_code
_entity_poly.pdbx_strand_id
1 'polypeptide(L)' 'MRERGFRQIQMWVPDTRTEEFRREARRQALAVAASDHASDDQDFIEQIAEDWPE' A
#
# COMPACT_ATOMS: atom_id res chain seq x y z
N MET A 1 -14.97 11.82 -15.58
CA MET A 1 -14.03 10.85 -14.99
C MET A 1 -13.44 9.92 -16.05
N ARG A 2 -14.25 9.14 -16.77
CA ARG A 2 -13.78 8.33 -17.91
C ARG A 2 -13.20 9.16 -19.05
N GLU A 3 -13.86 10.26 -19.40
CA GLU A 3 -13.38 11.21 -20.43
C GLU A 3 -12.13 12.01 -20.01
N ARG A 4 -11.77 11.98 -18.72
CA ARG A 4 -10.52 12.55 -18.19
C ARG A 4 -9.39 11.50 -18.12
N GLY A 5 -9.58 10.34 -18.75
CA GLY A 5 -8.59 9.25 -18.79
C GLY A 5 -8.63 8.28 -17.60
N PHE A 6 -9.49 8.48 -16.59
CA PHE A 6 -9.55 7.59 -15.42
C PHE A 6 -10.43 6.36 -15.65
N ARG A 7 -9.96 5.19 -15.20
CA ARG A 7 -10.73 3.94 -15.19
C ARG A 7 -11.20 3.63 -13.77
N GLN A 8 -12.51 3.46 -13.59
CA GLN A 8 -13.05 2.95 -12.33
C GLN A 8 -12.68 1.47 -12.17
N ILE A 9 -12.10 1.13 -11.03
CA ILE A 9 -11.89 -0.25 -10.57
C ILE A 9 -12.76 -0.49 -9.33
N GLN A 10 -13.41 -1.64 -9.29
CA GLN A 10 -14.16 -2.11 -8.13
C GLN A 10 -13.51 -3.40 -7.67
N MET A 11 -13.12 -3.45 -6.40
CA MET A 11 -12.48 -4.61 -5.79
C MET A 11 -13.08 -4.85 -4.42
N TRP A 12 -13.25 -6.13 -4.08
CA TRP A 12 -13.59 -6.56 -2.74
C TRP A 12 -12.33 -6.60 -1.89
N VAL A 13 -12.37 -5.92 -0.76
CA VAL A 13 -11.28 -5.90 0.23
C VAL A 13 -11.72 -6.65 1.49
N PRO A 14 -10.77 -7.23 2.26
CA PRO A 14 -11.09 -7.85 3.54
C PRO A 14 -11.76 -6.86 4.51
N ASP A 15 -12.69 -7.34 5.33
CA ASP A 15 -13.25 -6.53 6.40
C ASP A 15 -12.21 -6.30 7.50
N THR A 16 -11.75 -5.06 7.60
CA THR A 16 -10.69 -4.63 8.51
C THR A 16 -11.08 -4.68 9.98
N ARG A 17 -12.37 -4.87 10.28
CA ARG A 17 -12.88 -4.98 11.66
C ARG A 17 -12.71 -6.38 12.24
N THR A 18 -12.47 -7.39 11.41
CA THR A 18 -12.34 -8.78 11.84
C THR A 18 -11.03 -9.03 12.58
N GLU A 19 -11.03 -9.99 13.52
CA GLU A 19 -9.81 -10.39 14.22
C GLU A 19 -8.79 -11.06 13.28
N GLU A 20 -9.27 -11.79 12.28
CA GLU A 20 -8.43 -12.40 11.26
C GLU A 20 -7.62 -11.35 10.49
N PHE A 21 -8.26 -10.26 10.07
CA PHE A 21 -7.57 -9.15 9.42
C PHE A 21 -6.51 -8.54 10.34
N ARG A 22 -6.82 -8.31 11.62
CA ARG A 22 -5.82 -7.77 12.57
C ARG A 22 -4.62 -8.68 12.73
N ARG A 23 -4.84 -10.00 12.83
CA ARG A 23 -3.76 -10.99 12.93
C ARG A 23 -2.88 -10.97 11.68
N GLU A 24 -3.49 -10.95 10.49
CA GLU A 24 -2.80 -10.92 9.21
C GLU A 24 -2.01 -9.61 9.04
N ALA A 25 -2.65 -8.47 9.26
CA ALA A 25 -2.03 -7.15 9.19
C ALA A 25 -0.81 -7.06 10.13
N ARG A 26 -0.94 -7.56 11.37
CA ARG A 26 0.18 -7.63 12.30
C ARG A 26 1.32 -8.51 11.78
N ARG A 27 1.01 -9.70 11.25
CA ARG A 27 2.03 -10.61 10.70
C ARG A 27 2.78 -9.95 9.54
N GLN A 28 2.07 -9.32 8.62
CA GLN A 28 2.67 -8.67 7.46
C GLN A 28 3.46 -7.43 7.83
N ALA A 29 2.94 -6.59 8.73
CA ALA A 29 3.68 -5.43 9.22
C ALA A 29 5.02 -5.83 9.85
N LEU A 30 5.05 -6.91 10.63
CA LEU A 30 6.29 -7.45 11.19
C LEU A 30 7.24 -7.98 10.11
N ALA A 31 6.72 -8.63 9.06
CA ALA A 31 7.53 -9.10 7.95
C ALA A 31 8.18 -7.94 7.18
N VAL A 32 7.44 -6.85 6.96
CA VAL A 32 7.96 -5.63 6.32
C VAL A 32 8.99 -4.94 7.21
N ALA A 33 8.72 -4.80 8.52
CA ALA A 33 9.68 -4.20 9.45
C ALA A 33 10.98 -5.02 9.60
N ALA A 34 10.90 -6.34 9.38
CA ALA A 34 12.06 -7.22 9.36
C ALA A 34 12.75 -7.29 7.98
N SER A 35 12.10 -6.80 6.92
CA SER A 35 12.71 -6.72 5.60
C SER A 35 13.71 -5.57 5.55
N ASP A 36 14.78 -5.75 4.80
CA ASP A 36 15.79 -4.72 4.63
C ASP A 36 15.16 -3.50 3.95
N HIS A 37 15.17 -2.36 4.64
CA HIS A 37 14.52 -1.13 4.17
C HIS A 37 15.30 -0.45 3.03
N ALA A 38 16.52 -0.91 2.73
CA ALA A 38 17.34 -0.42 1.62
C ALA A 38 17.18 -1.32 0.38
N SER A 39 15.95 -1.64 -0.02
CA SER A 39 15.74 -2.25 -1.34
C SER A 39 15.79 -1.16 -2.42
N ASP A 40 16.44 -1.45 -3.54
CA ASP A 40 16.57 -0.51 -4.68
C ASP A 40 15.20 0.06 -5.12
N ASP A 41 14.12 -0.73 -4.96
CA ASP A 41 12.76 -0.31 -5.28
C ASP A 41 12.22 0.77 -4.32
N GLN A 42 12.54 0.69 -3.04
CA GLN A 42 12.12 1.68 -2.04
C GLN A 42 12.86 3.02 -2.28
N ASP A 43 14.17 2.96 -2.54
CA ASP A 43 14.99 4.13 -2.90
C ASP A 43 14.46 4.80 -4.18
N PHE A 44 14.07 4.01 -5.18
CA PHE A 44 13.47 4.52 -6.41
C PHE A 44 12.13 5.21 -6.16
N ILE A 45 11.23 4.59 -5.37
CA ILE A 45 9.92 5.18 -5.04
C ILE A 45 10.10 6.52 -4.32
N GLU A 46 11.00 6.59 -3.34
CA GLU A 46 11.29 7.83 -2.61
C GLU A 46 11.85 8.93 -3.52
N GLN A 47 12.66 8.57 -4.52
CA GLN A 47 13.18 9.53 -5.49
C GLN A 47 12.09 10.12 -6.41
N ILE A 48 11.05 9.36 -6.75
CA ILE A 48 10.00 9.80 -7.67
C ILE A 48 8.72 10.28 -6.97
N ALA A 49 8.61 10.08 -5.66
CA ALA A 49 7.46 10.52 -4.89
C ALA A 49 7.40 12.06 -4.89
N GLU A 50 6.34 12.62 -5.46
CA GLU A 50 6.02 14.03 -5.33
C GLU A 50 5.23 14.26 -4.03
N ASP A 51 5.49 15.38 -3.35
CA ASP A 51 4.67 15.81 -2.21
C ASP A 51 3.21 15.97 -2.66
N TRP A 52 2.31 15.23 -2.02
CA TRP A 52 0.89 15.31 -2.35
C TRP A 52 0.35 16.70 -1.98
N PRO A 53 -0.21 17.47 -2.92
CA PRO A 53 -0.80 18.76 -2.59
C PRO A 53 -2.05 18.55 -1.72
N GLU A 54 -2.06 19.16 -0.53
CA GLU A 54 -3.23 19.22 0.36
C GLU A 54 -4.44 19.91 -0.30
#